data_AF-A0A1V6F2F5-F1
#
_entry.id   AF-A0A1V6F2F5-F1
#
_cell.length_a   1.000
_cell.length_b   1.000
_cell.length_c   1.000
_cell.angle_alpha   90.00
_cell.angle_beta   90.00
_cell.angle_gamma   90.00
#
_symmetry.space_group_name_H-M   'P 1'
#
loop_
_entity.id
_entity.type
_entity.pdbx_description
1 polymer ?
#
loop_
_entity_poly.entity_id
_entity_poly.type
_entity_poly.pdbx_seq_one_letter_code
_entity_poly.pdbx_strand_id
1 'polypeptide(L)'
;MHDALTNILFVLFLFGIAILAVSLFFYYRMLQQRTFIDIARSLGFRYYYRSYAIPRRFDFLRLHRRGRGRHASNIFLGRHAGSETVVFDYMFNRGLSTGKKWYYGSFSVMYHGRNCPSVRIFPKTMLPMLGAVVGYSEIALDGHPLAKHFSVYTTNTAFARSLLREPLVNYLSHHPGQSLEIDALWFALGSRNNLEPEDLPNRLKQLEIVRTLLSL
;
A
#
# COMPACT_ATOMS: atom_id res chain seq x y z
N MET A 1 -7.30 13.84 57.04
CA MET A 1 -8.34 12.96 56.46
C MET A 1 -8.96 13.55 55.19
N HIS A 2 -9.27 14.85 55.14
CA HIS A 2 -9.80 15.51 53.93
C HIS A 2 -8.86 15.37 52.71
N ASP A 3 -7.55 15.59 52.86
CA ASP A 3 -6.60 15.50 51.75
C ASP A 3 -6.49 14.10 51.15
N ALA A 4 -6.59 13.06 52.00
CA ALA A 4 -6.54 11.68 51.55
C ALA A 4 -7.78 11.31 50.72
N LEU A 5 -8.97 11.78 51.13
CA LEU A 5 -10.23 11.53 50.42
C LEU A 5 -10.24 12.28 49.08
N THR A 6 -9.80 13.54 49.06
CA THR A 6 -9.65 14.33 47.82
C THR A 6 -8.67 13.68 46.85
N ASN A 7 -7.53 13.18 47.33
CA ASN A 7 -6.55 12.48 46.51
C ASN A 7 -7.13 11.17 45.94
N ILE A 8 -7.88 10.40 46.73
CA ILE A 8 -8.54 9.17 46.26
C ILE A 8 -9.58 9.49 45.17
N LEU A 9 -10.43 10.50 45.39
CA LEU A 9 -11.42 10.94 44.39
C LEU A 9 -10.76 11.42 43.10
N PHE A 10 -9.65 12.16 43.21
CA PHE A 10 -8.89 12.62 42.05
C PHE A 10 -8.28 11.45 41.25
N VAL A 11 -7.71 10.45 41.93
CA VAL A 11 -7.19 9.24 41.27
C VAL A 11 -8.30 8.46 40.58
N LEU A 12 -9.46 8.28 41.24
CA LEU A 12 -10.62 7.62 40.64
C LEU A 12 -11.15 8.37 39.41
N PHE A 13 -11.17 9.70 39.47
CA PHE A 13 -11.53 10.54 38.33
C PHE A 13 -10.58 10.36 37.14
N LEU A 14 -9.26 10.38 37.36
CA LEU A 14 -8.27 10.11 36.31
C LEU A 14 -8.43 8.70 35.74
N PHE A 15 -8.71 7.71 36.58
CA PHE A 15 -8.96 6.34 36.15
C PHE A 15 -10.23 6.25 35.29
N GLY A 16 -11.29 6.96 35.66
CA GLY A 16 -12.52 7.08 34.88
C GLY A 16 -12.28 7.67 33.48
N ILE A 17 -11.49 8.75 33.39
CA ILE A 17 -11.10 9.34 32.10
C ILE A 17 -10.29 8.35 31.26
N ALA A 18 -9.31 7.66 31.86
CA ALA A 18 -8.49 6.69 31.16
C ALA A 18 -9.32 5.54 30.60
N ILE A 19 -10.26 5.00 31.38
CA ILE A 19 -11.19 3.95 30.92
C ILE A 19 -12.05 4.46 29.77
N LEU A 20 -12.60 5.66 29.88
CA LEU A 20 -13.42 6.25 28.82
C LEU A 20 -12.63 6.42 27.52
N ALA A 21 -11.41 6.94 27.59
CA ALA A 21 -10.54 7.13 26.44
C ALA A 21 -10.20 5.79 25.76
N VAL A 22 -9.87 4.75 26.55
CA VAL A 22 -9.59 3.40 26.03
C VAL A 22 -10.84 2.79 25.39
N SER A 23 -11.99 2.91 26.03
CA SER A 23 -13.28 2.41 25.51
C SER A 23 -13.63 3.05 24.16
N LEU A 24 -13.56 4.39 24.08
CA LEU A 24 -13.80 5.13 22.83
C LEU A 24 -12.83 4.70 21.73
N PHE A 25 -11.54 4.55 22.05
CA PHE A 25 -10.54 4.08 21.09
C PHE A 25 -10.89 2.70 20.52
N PHE A 26 -11.27 1.73 21.37
CA PHE A 26 -11.68 0.41 20.89
C PHE A 26 -12.99 0.46 20.09
N TYR A 27 -13.95 1.28 20.51
CA TYR A 27 -15.22 1.48 19.81
C TYR A 27 -15.00 2.00 18.38
N TYR A 28 -14.21 3.07 18.21
CA TYR A 28 -13.89 3.62 16.90
C TYR A 28 -13.16 2.61 16.01
N ARG A 29 -12.22 1.85 16.57
CA ARG A 29 -11.51 0.80 15.81
C ARG A 29 -12.44 -0.32 15.35
N MET A 30 -13.39 -0.72 16.19
CA MET A 30 -14.38 -1.73 15.83
C MET A 30 -15.32 -1.21 14.74
N LEU A 31 -15.74 0.05 14.83
CA LEU A 31 -16.59 0.68 13.82
C LEU A 31 -15.89 0.73 12.46
N GLN A 32 -14.63 1.16 12.43
CA GLN A 32 -13.83 1.21 11.20
C GLN A 32 -13.67 -0.18 10.56
N GLN A 33 -13.42 -1.21 11.37
CA GLN A 33 -13.35 -2.60 10.88
C GLN A 33 -14.68 -3.08 10.28
N ARG A 34 -15.81 -2.71 10.89
CA ARG A 34 -17.14 -3.04 10.33
C ARG A 34 -17.33 -2.39 8.96
N THR A 35 -16.98 -1.11 8.81
CA THR A 35 -17.03 -0.42 7.51
C THR A 35 -16.23 -1.15 6.44
N PHE A 36 -15.01 -1.61 6.76
CA PHE A 36 -14.22 -2.40 5.82
C PHE A 36 -14.88 -3.74 5.46
N ILE A 37 -15.47 -4.44 6.43
CA ILE A 37 -16.19 -5.70 6.18
C ILE A 37 -17.39 -5.48 5.28
N ASP A 38 -18.15 -4.41 5.51
CA ASP A 38 -19.37 -4.11 4.77
C ASP A 38 -19.06 -3.70 3.33
N ILE A 39 -18.04 -2.87 3.11
CA ILE A 39 -17.58 -2.52 1.75
C ILE A 39 -16.96 -3.73 1.05
N ALA A 40 -16.19 -4.58 1.75
CA ALA A 40 -15.70 -5.81 1.16
C ALA A 40 -16.86 -6.69 0.67
N ARG A 41 -17.89 -6.87 1.50
CA ARG A 41 -19.06 -7.69 1.17
C ARG A 41 -19.83 -7.11 -0.01
N SER A 42 -20.07 -5.79 -0.04
CA SER A 42 -20.81 -5.14 -1.14
C SER A 42 -20.08 -5.26 -2.48
N LEU A 43 -18.74 -5.29 -2.47
CA LEU A 43 -17.91 -5.47 -3.65
C LEU A 43 -17.60 -6.95 -3.98
N GLY A 44 -18.07 -7.91 -3.19
CA GLY A 44 -17.80 -9.34 -3.39
C GLY A 44 -16.39 -9.79 -3.00
N PHE A 45 -15.70 -9.02 -2.15
CA PHE A 45 -14.38 -9.33 -1.61
C PHE A 45 -14.47 -10.00 -0.24
N ARG A 46 -13.49 -10.85 0.07
CA ARG A 46 -13.25 -11.35 1.43
C ARG A 46 -12.31 -10.41 2.15
N TYR A 47 -12.65 -10.04 3.38
CA TYR A 47 -11.84 -9.19 4.24
C TYR A 47 -11.04 -10.01 5.26
N TYR A 48 -9.77 -9.67 5.43
CA TYR A 48 -8.91 -10.19 6.49
C TYR A 48 -8.19 -9.04 7.19
N TYR A 49 -8.20 -9.05 8.52
CA TYR A 49 -7.62 -7.95 9.29
C TYR A 49 -6.10 -7.83 9.16
N ARG A 50 -5.37 -8.95 9.15
CA ARG A 50 -3.90 -8.96 9.14
C ARG A 50 -3.32 -10.25 8.57
N SER A 51 -2.17 -10.15 7.90
CA SER A 51 -1.36 -11.30 7.46
C SER A 51 0.13 -10.95 7.36
N TYR A 52 0.99 -11.85 7.86
CA TYR A 52 2.44 -11.78 7.68
C TYR A 52 2.92 -12.48 6.40
N ALA A 53 2.03 -13.24 5.74
CA ALA A 53 2.36 -14.04 4.56
C ALA A 53 2.20 -13.25 3.26
N ILE A 54 1.20 -12.37 3.15
CA ILE A 54 0.92 -11.59 1.93
C ILE A 54 2.15 -10.81 1.42
N PRO A 55 2.93 -10.11 2.27
CA PRO A 55 4.13 -9.41 1.78
C PRO A 55 5.22 -10.33 1.22
N ARG A 56 5.20 -11.62 1.55
CA ARG A 56 6.13 -12.62 1.00
C ARG A 56 5.63 -13.26 -0.28
N ARG A 57 4.33 -13.14 -0.59
CA ARG A 57 3.71 -13.71 -1.79
C ARG A 57 4.10 -12.95 -3.06
N PHE A 58 4.37 -11.66 -2.95
CA PHE A 58 4.68 -10.80 -4.10
C PHE A 58 6.15 -10.38 -4.05
N ASP A 59 6.96 -10.99 -4.91
CA ASP A 59 8.40 -10.71 -4.96
C ASP A 59 8.71 -9.29 -5.41
N PHE A 60 7.87 -8.68 -6.26
CA PHE A 60 8.05 -7.28 -6.65
C PHE A 60 8.00 -6.32 -5.44
N LEU A 61 7.23 -6.63 -4.40
CA LEU A 61 7.17 -5.82 -3.17
C LEU A 61 8.41 -5.95 -2.29
N ARG A 62 9.40 -6.76 -2.69
CA ARG A 62 10.66 -6.94 -1.96
C ARG A 62 11.39 -5.63 -1.69
N LEU A 63 11.28 -4.64 -2.57
CA LEU A 63 11.91 -3.34 -2.35
C LEU A 63 11.29 -2.59 -1.17
N HIS A 64 10.00 -2.81 -0.88
CA HIS A 64 9.32 -2.26 0.31
C HIS A 64 9.61 -3.06 1.58
N ARG A 65 10.29 -4.21 1.49
CA ARG A 65 10.57 -5.10 2.64
C ARG A 65 11.75 -4.65 3.50
N ARG A 66 12.26 -3.42 3.36
CA ARG A 66 13.35 -2.90 4.21
C ARG A 66 12.84 -2.59 5.62
N GLY A 67 13.00 -3.52 6.56
CA GLY A 67 12.61 -3.29 7.95
C GLY A 67 12.20 -4.55 8.73
N ARG A 68 11.70 -4.34 9.95
CA ARG A 68 11.12 -5.38 10.83
C ARG A 68 9.62 -5.16 11.00
N GLY A 69 8.92 -6.14 11.58
CA GLY A 69 7.49 -6.04 11.89
C GLY A 69 6.55 -5.98 10.67
N ARG A 70 7.04 -6.37 9.50
CA ARG A 70 6.36 -6.29 8.20
C ARG A 70 5.10 -7.14 8.18
N HIS A 71 3.96 -6.53 7.87
CA HIS A 71 2.72 -7.26 7.64
C HIS A 71 1.79 -6.47 6.74
N ALA A 72 0.88 -7.20 6.11
CA ALA A 72 -0.29 -6.62 5.49
C ALA A 72 -1.43 -6.51 6.52
N SER A 73 -2.23 -5.46 6.42
CA SER A 73 -3.49 -5.27 7.15
C SER A 73 -4.59 -4.84 6.19
N ASN A 74 -5.85 -4.90 6.64
CA ASN A 74 -7.02 -4.51 5.84
C ASN A 74 -6.98 -5.14 4.44
N ILE A 75 -6.95 -6.47 4.40
CA ILE A 75 -6.69 -7.24 3.18
C ILE A 75 -8.02 -7.60 2.54
N PHE A 76 -8.21 -7.19 1.29
CA PHE A 76 -9.34 -7.52 0.43
C PHE A 76 -8.87 -8.53 -0.61
N LEU A 77 -9.46 -9.73 -0.58
CA LEU A 77 -9.17 -10.81 -1.53
C LEU A 77 -10.42 -11.14 -2.33
N GLY A 78 -10.36 -10.98 -3.64
CA GLY A 78 -11.51 -11.22 -4.50
C GLY A 78 -11.14 -11.21 -5.98
N ARG A 79 -12.15 -11.02 -6.82
CA ARG A 79 -11.98 -10.83 -8.26
C ARG A 79 -12.56 -9.48 -8.65
N HIS A 80 -11.88 -8.77 -9.53
CA HIS A 80 -12.36 -7.51 -10.11
C HIS A 80 -12.10 -7.51 -11.62
N ALA A 81 -13.09 -7.11 -12.40
CA ALA A 81 -13.04 -7.12 -13.86
C ALA A 81 -12.52 -8.47 -14.44
N GLY A 82 -12.93 -9.59 -13.83
CA GLY A 82 -12.55 -10.95 -14.22
C GLY A 82 -11.18 -11.46 -13.70
N SER A 83 -10.32 -10.58 -13.19
CA SER A 83 -8.98 -10.92 -12.70
C SER A 83 -8.96 -11.14 -11.18
N GLU A 84 -8.04 -11.98 -10.70
CA GLU A 84 -7.74 -12.05 -9.27
C GLU A 84 -7.15 -10.72 -8.79
N THR A 85 -7.66 -10.22 -7.66
CA THR A 85 -7.28 -8.92 -7.13
C THR A 85 -7.09 -9.00 -5.62
N VAL A 86 -6.02 -8.35 -5.15
CA VAL A 86 -5.65 -8.25 -3.74
C VAL A 86 -5.37 -6.79 -3.40
N VAL A 87 -6.12 -6.21 -2.48
CA VAL A 87 -5.87 -4.84 -1.98
C VAL A 87 -5.51 -4.94 -0.50
N PHE A 88 -4.50 -4.22 -0.04
CA PHE A 88 -4.09 -4.26 1.37
C PHE A 88 -3.26 -3.06 1.77
N ASP A 89 -3.31 -2.75 3.07
CA ASP A 89 -2.34 -1.88 3.72
C ASP A 89 -1.08 -2.65 4.05
N TYR A 90 0.05 -1.97 4.00
CA TYR A 90 1.35 -2.52 4.32
C TYR A 90 2.08 -1.61 5.28
N MET A 91 2.57 -2.21 6.36
CA MET A 91 3.32 -1.51 7.39
C MET A 91 4.66 -2.18 7.64
N PHE A 92 5.70 -1.37 7.85
CA PHE A 92 7.00 -1.82 8.32
C PHE A 92 7.69 -0.74 9.16
N ASN A 93 8.68 -1.11 9.97
CA ASN A 93 9.50 -0.15 10.70
C ASN A 93 10.97 -0.19 10.30
N ARG A 94 11.63 0.96 10.44
CA ARG A 94 13.09 1.11 10.36
C ARG A 94 13.62 1.68 11.67
N GLY A 95 14.83 1.28 12.05
CA GLY A 95 15.51 1.74 13.27
C GLY A 95 15.71 0.64 14.32
N LEU A 96 16.70 0.83 15.19
CA LEU A 96 16.90 0.05 16.41
C LEU A 96 15.96 0.55 17.52
N SER A 97 15.89 -0.18 18.64
CA SER A 97 14.90 -0.08 19.73
C SER A 97 14.48 1.35 20.13
N THR A 98 15.39 2.32 20.14
CA THR A 98 15.18 3.70 20.60
C THR A 98 14.80 4.71 19.50
N GLY A 99 14.73 4.31 18.22
CA GLY A 99 14.48 5.21 17.08
C GLY A 99 13.59 4.61 16.00
N LYS A 100 12.59 3.81 16.39
CA LYS A 100 11.67 3.12 15.46
C LYS A 100 10.81 4.14 14.70
N LYS A 101 11.03 4.27 13.40
CA LYS A 101 10.14 4.98 12.47
C LYS A 101 9.27 3.98 11.74
N TRP A 102 7.95 4.14 11.86
CA TRP A 102 6.97 3.35 11.13
C TRP A 102 6.69 3.95 9.77
N TYR A 103 6.57 3.09 8.78
CA TYR A 103 6.25 3.41 7.40
C TYR A 103 4.98 2.66 7.02
N TYR A 104 4.14 3.35 6.28
CA TYR A 104 2.82 2.92 5.88
C TYR A 104 2.69 3.08 4.37
N GLY A 105 1.78 2.32 3.80
CA GLY A 105 1.39 2.41 2.41
C GLY A 105 0.28 1.42 2.11
N SER A 106 -0.35 1.57 0.97
CA SER A 106 -1.38 0.64 0.48
C SER A 106 -1.00 0.14 -0.90
N PHE A 107 -1.34 -1.11 -1.17
CA PHE A 107 -1.09 -1.77 -2.44
C PHE A 107 -2.37 -2.37 -2.98
N SER A 108 -2.59 -2.13 -4.25
CA SER A 108 -3.64 -2.76 -5.04
C SER A 108 -2.96 -3.63 -6.08
N VAL A 109 -3.24 -4.92 -6.10
CA VAL A 109 -2.52 -5.92 -6.90
C VAL A 109 -3.51 -6.69 -7.75
N MET A 110 -3.21 -6.87 -9.03
CA MET A 110 -4.09 -7.57 -9.97
C MET A 110 -3.32 -8.54 -10.85
N TYR A 111 -3.92 -9.71 -11.08
CA TYR A 111 -3.42 -10.73 -12.01
C TYR A 111 -3.71 -10.31 -13.46
N HIS A 112 -2.66 -10.21 -14.27
CA HIS A 112 -2.77 -9.95 -15.72
C HIS A 112 -2.51 -11.21 -16.56
N GLY A 113 -1.78 -12.19 -16.03
CA GLY A 113 -1.64 -13.52 -16.64
C GLY A 113 -0.67 -13.64 -17.82
N ARG A 114 0.07 -12.58 -18.18
CA ARG A 114 1.05 -12.62 -19.26
C ARG A 114 2.48 -12.58 -18.76
N ASN A 115 3.21 -13.68 -18.87
CA ASN A 115 4.62 -13.74 -18.49
C ASN A 115 5.45 -12.62 -19.15
N CYS A 116 5.85 -11.61 -18.37
CA CYS A 116 6.57 -10.43 -18.86
C CYS A 116 7.78 -10.07 -17.98
N PRO A 117 8.76 -9.32 -18.52
CA PRO A 117 9.86 -8.79 -17.71
C PRO A 117 9.38 -7.84 -16.63
N SER A 118 10.08 -7.81 -15.50
CA SER A 118 9.70 -6.97 -14.37
C SER A 118 10.08 -5.50 -14.60
N VAL A 119 9.13 -4.58 -14.36
CA VAL A 119 9.31 -3.12 -14.47
C VAL A 119 8.80 -2.46 -13.21
N ARG A 120 9.53 -1.48 -12.68
CA ARG A 120 9.10 -0.70 -11.51
C ARG A 120 9.25 0.78 -11.77
N ILE A 121 8.16 1.49 -11.58
CA ILE A 121 8.05 2.92 -11.76
C ILE A 121 7.71 3.50 -10.39
N PHE A 122 8.67 4.16 -9.77
CA PHE A 122 8.53 4.71 -8.44
C PHE A 122 8.52 6.22 -8.47
N PRO A 123 7.58 6.87 -7.75
CA PRO A 123 7.72 8.27 -7.39
C PRO A 123 9.06 8.49 -6.69
N LYS A 124 9.78 9.56 -7.06
CA LYS A 124 11.05 9.92 -6.41
C LYS A 124 10.89 10.12 -4.91
N THR A 125 9.71 10.56 -4.47
CA THR A 125 9.35 10.72 -3.05
C THR A 125 9.26 9.39 -2.28
N MET A 126 9.08 8.26 -2.98
CA MET A 126 9.06 6.92 -2.38
C MET A 126 10.44 6.27 -2.32
N LEU A 127 11.40 6.69 -3.14
CA LEU A 127 12.74 6.08 -3.20
C LEU A 127 13.46 5.99 -1.85
N PRO A 128 13.42 7.00 -0.95
CA PRO A 128 14.03 6.88 0.36
C PRO A 128 13.48 5.73 1.21
N MET A 129 12.24 5.30 0.93
CA MET A 129 11.52 4.22 1.62
C MET A 129 11.77 2.84 1.02
N LEU A 130 12.52 2.75 -0.06
CA LEU A 130 12.89 1.48 -0.69
C LEU A 130 14.20 0.92 -0.12
N GLY A 131 14.38 -0.39 -0.28
CA GLY A 131 15.67 -1.07 -0.14
C GLY A 131 16.54 -0.92 -1.38
N ALA A 132 17.73 -1.55 -1.35
CA ALA A 132 18.61 -1.59 -2.51
C ALA A 132 17.90 -2.30 -3.68
N VAL A 133 17.91 -1.67 -4.85
CA VAL A 133 17.26 -2.20 -6.06
C VAL A 133 18.21 -3.19 -6.75
N VAL A 134 18.38 -4.36 -6.15
CA VAL A 134 19.26 -5.42 -6.66
C VAL A 134 18.59 -6.18 -7.80
N GLY A 135 19.31 -6.36 -8.91
CA GLY A 135 18.87 -7.11 -10.09
C GLY A 135 18.08 -6.29 -11.11
N TYR A 136 18.09 -4.96 -10.99
CA TYR A 136 17.42 -4.06 -11.92
C TYR A 136 18.36 -2.95 -12.33
N SER A 137 18.25 -2.53 -13.58
CA SER A 137 18.92 -1.35 -14.12
C SER A 137 17.93 -0.18 -14.10
N GLU A 138 18.38 0.98 -13.65
CA GLU A 138 17.64 2.23 -13.84
C GLU A 138 17.74 2.66 -15.31
N ILE A 139 16.63 3.13 -15.88
CA ILE A 139 16.58 3.66 -17.24
C ILE A 139 16.70 5.18 -17.18
N ALA A 140 17.63 5.74 -17.95
CA ALA A 140 17.69 7.18 -18.17
C ALA A 140 16.46 7.65 -18.97
N LEU A 141 15.75 8.62 -18.38
CA LEU A 141 14.52 9.22 -18.91
C LEU A 141 14.78 10.63 -19.47
N ASP A 142 15.98 10.93 -19.97
CA ASP A 142 16.38 12.28 -20.35
C ASP A 142 15.35 12.97 -21.27
N GLY A 143 14.83 14.13 -20.85
CA GLY A 143 13.79 14.88 -21.57
C GLY A 143 12.36 14.28 -21.52
N HIS A 144 12.16 13.13 -20.88
CA HIS A 144 10.86 12.45 -20.82
C HIS A 144 9.94 13.06 -19.73
N PRO A 145 8.61 13.19 -19.95
CA PRO A 145 7.69 13.81 -18.98
C PRO A 145 7.75 13.23 -17.56
N LEU A 146 7.94 11.90 -17.46
CA LEU A 146 8.04 11.22 -16.16
C LEU A 146 9.33 11.52 -15.39
N ALA A 147 10.40 11.99 -16.05
CA ALA A 147 11.73 12.15 -15.44
C ALA A 147 11.71 13.11 -14.23
N LYS A 148 10.75 14.05 -14.20
CA LYS A 148 10.61 15.00 -13.10
C LYS A 148 10.19 14.31 -11.79
N HIS A 149 9.25 13.37 -11.87
CA HIS A 149 8.58 12.82 -10.68
C HIS A 149 8.89 11.34 -10.42
N PHE A 150 9.41 10.61 -11.40
CA PHE A 150 9.58 9.16 -11.32
C PHE A 150 11.01 8.71 -11.63
N SER A 151 11.36 7.55 -11.08
CA SER A 151 12.50 6.72 -11.48
C SER A 151 11.99 5.36 -11.97
N VAL A 152 12.61 4.82 -13.01
CA VAL A 152 12.18 3.57 -13.67
C VAL A 152 13.29 2.54 -13.59
N TYR A 153 12.99 1.37 -13.02
CA TYR A 153 13.89 0.24 -12.86
C TYR A 153 13.34 -0.97 -13.60
N THR A 154 14.18 -1.70 -14.32
CA THR A 154 13.74 -2.84 -15.13
C THR A 154 14.78 -3.96 -15.19
N THR A 155 14.33 -5.17 -15.51
CA THR A 155 15.21 -6.27 -15.98
C THR A 155 15.39 -6.26 -17.50
N ASN A 156 14.57 -5.52 -18.24
CA ASN A 156 14.62 -5.41 -19.70
C ASN A 156 14.25 -3.99 -20.15
N THR A 157 15.23 -3.26 -20.68
CA THR A 157 15.08 -1.87 -21.13
C THR A 157 14.12 -1.72 -22.32
N ALA A 158 14.18 -2.64 -23.29
CA ALA A 158 13.33 -2.58 -24.47
C ALA A 158 11.84 -2.75 -24.08
N PHE A 159 11.55 -3.71 -23.19
CA PHE A 159 10.20 -3.92 -22.67
C PHE A 159 9.69 -2.70 -21.90
N ALA A 160 10.48 -2.16 -20.97
CA ALA A 160 10.09 -0.97 -20.22
C ALA A 160 9.81 0.23 -21.14
N ARG A 161 10.67 0.49 -22.13
CA ARG A 161 10.43 1.56 -23.12
C ARG A 161 9.17 1.31 -23.94
N SER A 162 8.83 0.05 -24.24
CA SER A 162 7.60 -0.29 -24.95
C SER A 162 6.32 0.00 -24.15
N LEU A 163 6.39 -0.05 -22.82
CA LEU A 163 5.27 0.27 -21.91
C LEU A 163 5.10 1.77 -21.70
N LEU A 164 6.19 2.55 -21.71
CA LEU A 164 6.19 3.99 -21.47
C LEU A 164 5.68 4.79 -22.69
N ARG A 165 4.47 4.45 -23.16
CA ARG A 165 3.74 5.16 -24.21
C ARG A 165 2.83 6.23 -23.62
N GLU A 166 2.38 7.14 -24.47
CA GLU A 166 1.60 8.32 -24.11
C GLU A 166 0.40 8.03 -23.18
N PRO A 167 -0.42 6.96 -23.36
CA PRO A 167 -1.52 6.68 -22.45
C PRO A 167 -1.07 6.39 -21.00
N LEU A 168 -0.03 5.57 -20.81
CA LEU A 168 0.49 5.25 -19.48
C LEU A 168 1.22 6.43 -18.86
N VAL A 169 2.00 7.16 -19.67
CA VAL A 169 2.73 8.35 -19.24
C VAL A 169 1.78 9.44 -18.76
N ASN A 170 0.67 9.65 -19.49
CA ASN A 170 -0.34 10.62 -19.12
C ASN A 170 -1.03 10.23 -17.80
N TYR A 171 -1.39 8.95 -17.65
CA TYR A 171 -1.96 8.43 -16.42
C TYR A 171 -1.03 8.67 -15.20
N LEU A 172 0.23 8.28 -15.30
CA LEU A 172 1.20 8.42 -14.20
C LEU A 172 1.49 9.90 -13.87
N SER A 173 1.49 10.78 -14.87
CA SER A 173 1.70 12.23 -14.65
C SER A 173 0.57 12.86 -13.83
N HIS A 174 -0.66 12.38 -13.98
CA HIS A 174 -1.80 12.80 -13.15
C HIS A 174 -1.80 12.16 -11.75
N HIS A 175 -0.97 11.13 -11.52
CA HIS A 175 -0.91 10.40 -10.25
C HIS A 175 0.54 10.32 -9.72
N PRO A 176 1.22 11.46 -9.47
CA PRO A 176 2.65 11.50 -9.14
C PRO A 176 3.02 10.83 -7.81
N GLY A 177 2.04 10.53 -6.96
CA GLY A 177 2.24 9.81 -5.69
C GLY A 177 2.05 8.30 -5.76
N GLN A 178 1.73 7.76 -6.94
CA GLN A 178 1.39 6.36 -7.13
C GLN A 178 2.52 5.62 -7.85
N SER A 179 3.00 4.53 -7.26
CA SER A 179 3.94 3.61 -7.90
C SER A 179 3.22 2.60 -8.78
N LEU A 180 3.91 2.13 -9.82
CA LEU A 180 3.48 1.03 -10.67
C LEU A 180 4.60 -0.02 -10.72
N GLU A 181 4.30 -1.22 -10.24
CA GLU A 181 5.22 -2.35 -10.24
C GLU A 181 4.60 -3.49 -11.05
N ILE A 182 5.32 -3.97 -12.05
CA ILE A 182 4.89 -5.02 -12.96
C ILE A 182 5.86 -6.18 -12.79
N ASP A 183 5.31 -7.37 -12.67
CA ASP A 183 6.03 -8.63 -12.60
C ASP A 183 5.32 -9.69 -13.46
N ALA A 184 5.93 -10.87 -13.57
CA ALA A 184 5.57 -11.89 -14.55
C ALA A 184 4.07 -12.11 -14.76
N LEU A 185 3.25 -12.28 -13.72
CA LEU A 185 1.80 -12.51 -13.88
C LEU A 185 0.93 -11.47 -13.17
N TRP A 186 1.57 -10.53 -12.48
CA TRP A 186 0.92 -9.60 -11.57
C TRP A 186 1.43 -8.19 -11.80
N PHE A 187 0.58 -7.21 -11.55
CA PHE A 187 1.02 -5.83 -11.39
C PHE A 187 0.40 -5.23 -10.13
N ALA A 188 1.01 -4.17 -9.64
CA ALA A 188 0.57 -3.47 -8.45
C ALA A 188 0.66 -1.96 -8.60
N LEU A 189 -0.29 -1.30 -7.96
CA LEU A 189 -0.32 0.13 -7.73
C LEU A 189 -0.10 0.37 -6.24
N GLY A 190 0.93 1.13 -5.89
CA GLY A 190 1.29 1.42 -4.51
C GLY A 190 1.16 2.90 -4.17
N SER A 191 0.62 3.22 -3.01
CA SER A 191 0.56 4.59 -2.44
C SER A 191 1.19 4.63 -1.05
N ARG A 192 1.58 5.82 -0.60
CA ARG A 192 2.16 6.04 0.74
C ARG A 192 1.13 6.15 1.86
N ASN A 193 -0.15 6.25 1.51
CA ASN A 193 -1.23 6.36 2.48
C ASN A 193 -1.85 4.99 2.73
N ASN A 194 -2.35 4.77 3.95
CA ASN A 194 -3.24 3.65 4.21
C ASN A 194 -4.53 3.81 3.41
N LEU A 195 -5.18 2.70 3.14
CA LEU A 195 -6.46 2.61 2.48
C LEU A 195 -7.56 3.11 3.42
N GLU A 196 -8.33 4.07 2.95
CA GLU A 196 -9.63 4.37 3.54
C GLU A 196 -10.69 3.44 2.94
N PRO A 197 -11.68 2.96 3.72
CA PRO A 197 -12.69 2.04 3.22
C PRO A 197 -13.38 2.56 1.94
N GLU A 198 -13.72 3.85 1.91
CA GLU A 198 -14.33 4.54 0.77
C GLU A 198 -13.45 4.61 -0.48
N ASP A 199 -12.13 4.48 -0.35
CA ASP A 199 -11.20 4.51 -1.49
C ASP A 199 -11.19 3.20 -2.28
N LEU A 200 -11.64 2.08 -1.69
CA LEU A 200 -11.49 0.76 -2.29
C LEU A 200 -12.09 0.67 -3.72
N PRO A 201 -13.31 1.17 -4.01
CA PRO A 201 -13.83 1.21 -5.37
C PRO A 201 -12.92 1.96 -6.35
N ASN A 202 -12.37 3.09 -5.92
CA ASN A 202 -11.45 3.88 -6.75
C ASN A 202 -10.15 3.12 -7.02
N ARG A 203 -9.59 2.44 -6.00
CA ARG A 203 -8.40 1.59 -6.18
C ARG A 203 -8.64 0.46 -7.18
N LEU A 204 -9.80 -0.18 -7.13
CA LEU A 204 -10.17 -1.24 -8.07
C LEU A 204 -10.30 -0.69 -9.50
N LYS A 205 -10.96 0.45 -9.67
CA LYS A 205 -11.07 1.13 -10.96
C LYS A 205 -9.70 1.56 -11.51
N GLN A 206 -8.78 2.01 -10.66
CA GLN A 206 -7.41 2.33 -11.07
C GLN A 206 -6.68 1.10 -11.61
N LEU A 207 -6.85 -0.08 -11.00
CA LEU A 207 -6.28 -1.32 -11.55
C LEU A 207 -6.86 -1.64 -12.92
N GLU A 208 -8.17 -1.51 -13.09
CA GLU A 208 -8.81 -1.76 -14.38
C GLU A 208 -8.26 -0.84 -15.48
N ILE A 209 -8.18 0.46 -15.19
CA ILE A 209 -7.60 1.46 -16.11
C ILE A 209 -6.16 1.08 -16.44
N VAL A 210 -5.31 0.84 -15.44
CA VAL A 210 -3.90 0.53 -15.71
C VAL A 210 -3.77 -0.78 -16.48
N ARG A 211 -4.59 -1.79 -16.21
CA ARG A 211 -4.60 -3.05 -16.98
C ARG A 211 -4.84 -2.79 -18.47
N THR A 212 -5.78 -1.91 -18.83
CA THR A 212 -6.03 -1.60 -20.26
C THR A 212 -4.88 -0.80 -20.88
N LEU A 213 -4.22 0.07 -20.12
CA LEU A 213 -3.07 0.86 -20.58
C LEU A 213 -1.80 0.01 -20.82
N LEU A 214 -1.65 -1.09 -20.07
CA LEU A 214 -0.48 -1.96 -20.19
C LEU A 214 -0.50 -2.82 -21.47
N SER A 215 -1.67 -3.03 -22.09
CA SER A 215 -1.84 -3.95 -23.24
C SER A 215 -1.29 -5.36 -23.00
N LEU A 216 -1.21 -5.76 -21.71
CA LEU A 216 -0.80 -7.07 -21.21
C LEU A 216 -2.01 -8.00 -21.03
#